data_AF-A0A090EA65-F1
#
_entry.id   AF-A0A090EA65-F1
#
_cell.length_a   1.000
_cell.length_b   1.000
_cell.length_c   1.000
_cell.angle_alpha   90.00
_cell.angle_beta   90.00
_cell.angle_gamma   90.00
#
_symmetry.space_group_name_H-M   'P 1'
#
loop_
_entity.id
_entity.type
_entity.pdbx_description
1 polymer ?
#
loop_
_entity_poly.entity_id
_entity_poly.type
_entity_poly.pdbx_seq_one_letter_code
_entity_poly.pdbx_strand_id
1 'polypeptide(L)'
;MRLADIDATSARDFLRGILDRNKPRGHVAAWKVEVHLGIEGARTLWAVTRYLETHKNRGVGVEVTEFSITRILEFLNGVIAQAKTLPDDERVMVLNPREMRLLTDAERHLDHYCIINSPGFSMNKSGGPKRK
;
A
#
# COMPACT_ATOMS: atom_id res chain seq x y z
N MET A 1 12.57 -16.16 2.67
CA MET A 1 11.16 -15.88 3.02
C MET A 1 10.28 -16.30 1.85
N ARG A 2 9.30 -17.19 2.05
CA ARG A 2 8.30 -17.48 1.01
C ARG A 2 7.28 -16.35 1.00
N LEU A 3 6.66 -16.09 -0.15
CA LEU A 3 5.67 -15.01 -0.25
C LEU A 3 4.45 -15.19 0.66
N ALA A 4 4.18 -16.44 1.06
CA ALA A 4 3.16 -16.80 2.02
C ALA A 4 3.47 -16.36 3.46
N ASP A 5 4.70 -15.90 3.73
CA ASP A 5 5.15 -15.52 5.08
C ASP A 5 5.00 -14.01 5.35
N ILE A 6 4.67 -13.20 4.34
CA ILE A 6 4.49 -11.75 4.49
C ILE A 6 3.02 -11.49 4.80
N ASP A 7 2.71 -11.17 6.05
CA ASP A 7 1.36 -10.77 6.47
C ASP A 7 1.01 -9.33 6.05
N ALA A 8 -0.27 -8.98 6.14
CA ALA A 8 -0.77 -7.66 5.74
C ALA A 8 -0.15 -6.53 6.58
N THR A 9 0.12 -6.80 7.86
CA THR A 9 0.74 -5.87 8.80
C THR A 9 2.16 -5.52 8.36
N SER A 10 2.96 -6.53 8.03
CA SER A 10 4.34 -6.38 7.55
C SER A 10 4.38 -5.67 6.20
N ALA A 11 3.43 -5.98 5.31
CA ALA A 11 3.28 -5.29 4.02
C ALA A 11 2.95 -3.80 4.19
N ARG A 12 2.05 -3.44 5.13
CA ARG A 12 1.75 -2.06 5.50
C ARG A 12 2.98 -1.38 6.09
N ASP A 13 3.65 -2.01 7.06
CA ASP A 13 4.78 -1.42 7.77
C ASP A 13 5.98 -1.17 6.86
N PHE A 14 6.15 -1.99 5.82
CA PHE A 14 7.11 -1.73 4.77
C PHE A 14 6.82 -0.41 4.03
N LEU A 15 5.57 -0.16 3.61
CA LEU A 15 5.18 1.11 3.00
C LEU A 15 5.36 2.28 3.96
N ARG A 16 4.88 2.12 5.20
CA ARG A 16 5.02 3.13 6.25
C ARG A 16 6.48 3.49 6.49
N GLY A 17 7.37 2.50 6.50
CA GLY A 17 8.82 2.72 6.60
C GLY A 17 9.41 3.51 5.43
N ILE A 18 8.94 3.30 4.19
CA ILE A 18 9.33 4.13 3.04
C ILE A 18 8.85 5.58 3.25
N LEU A 19 7.59 5.77 3.63
CA LEU A 19 7.00 7.09 3.84
C LEU A 19 7.68 7.84 5.00
N ASP A 20 7.99 7.16 6.09
CA ASP A 20 8.58 7.76 7.28
C ASP A 20 10.00 8.27 7.04
N ARG A 21 10.80 7.50 6.29
CA ARG A 21 12.17 7.92 5.90
C ARG A 21 12.17 9.08 4.91
N ASN A 22 11.08 9.24 4.16
CA ASN A 22 10.97 10.20 3.07
C ASN A 22 9.88 11.23 3.35
N LYS A 23 9.72 11.69 4.60
CA LYS A 23 8.79 12.80 4.87
C LYS A 23 9.28 14.07 4.15
N PRO A 24 8.40 14.82 3.48
CA PRO A 24 8.79 16.04 2.80
C PRO A 24 9.40 17.02 3.81
N ARG A 25 10.68 17.34 3.65
CA ARG A 25 11.41 18.29 4.52
C ARG A 25 11.21 19.75 4.07
N GLY A 26 9.97 20.14 3.79
CA GLY A 26 9.58 21.51 3.39
C GLY A 26 8.85 21.61 2.05
N HIS A 27 8.58 22.85 1.61
CA HIS A 27 7.87 23.19 0.38
C HIS A 27 8.75 23.07 -0.88
N VAL A 28 9.31 21.89 -1.14
CA VAL A 28 10.01 21.66 -2.40
C VAL A 28 9.03 21.07 -3.40
N ALA A 29 8.60 21.86 -4.39
CA ALA A 29 7.62 21.45 -5.38
C ALA A 29 8.11 20.31 -6.33
N ALA A 30 9.41 19.98 -6.30
CA ALA A 30 10.05 19.08 -7.26
C ALA A 30 11.10 18.12 -6.64
N TRP A 31 10.86 17.62 -5.44
CA TRP A 31 11.73 16.59 -4.86
C TRP A 31 11.36 15.19 -5.39
N LYS A 32 12.37 14.35 -5.61
CA LYS A 32 12.23 12.93 -5.97
C LYS A 32 12.79 12.07 -4.85
N VAL A 33 12.19 10.90 -4.64
CA VAL A 33 12.63 9.89 -3.67
C VAL A 33 13.14 8.68 -4.41
N GLU A 34 14.35 8.26 -4.08
CA GLU A 34 14.91 7.02 -4.61
C GLU A 34 14.78 5.93 -3.53
N VAL A 35 14.07 4.84 -3.86
CA VAL A 35 13.88 3.69 -2.99
C VAL A 35 14.58 2.50 -3.62
N HIS A 36 15.66 2.04 -2.99
CA HIS A 36 16.35 0.81 -3.39
C HIS A 36 15.55 -0.40 -2.91
N LEU A 37 15.06 -1.20 -3.84
CA LEU A 37 14.25 -2.39 -3.62
C LEU A 37 15.11 -3.64 -3.82
N GLY A 38 15.75 -4.12 -2.76
CA GLY A 38 16.30 -5.48 -2.75
C GLY A 38 15.20 -6.53 -3.01
N ILE A 39 15.60 -7.79 -3.22
CA ILE A 39 14.67 -8.91 -3.50
C ILE A 39 13.50 -8.96 -2.49
N GLU A 40 13.80 -8.84 -1.20
CA GLU A 40 12.75 -8.89 -0.16
C GLU A 40 11.83 -7.66 -0.20
N GLY A 41 12.36 -6.48 -0.55
CA GLY A 41 11.54 -5.28 -0.77
C GLY A 41 10.59 -5.44 -1.97
N ALA A 42 11.07 -6.00 -3.08
CA ALA A 42 10.24 -6.29 -4.24
C ALA A 42 9.15 -7.35 -3.95
N ARG A 43 9.49 -8.40 -3.18
CA ARG A 43 8.51 -9.40 -2.70
C ARG A 43 7.46 -8.77 -1.80
N THR A 44 7.87 -7.89 -0.90
CA THR A 44 6.95 -7.18 0.00
C THR A 44 6.03 -6.26 -0.78
N LEU A 45 6.54 -5.55 -1.79
CA LEU A 45 5.72 -4.74 -2.69
C LEU A 45 4.71 -5.58 -3.49
N TRP A 46 5.07 -6.81 -3.87
CA TRP A 46 4.12 -7.74 -4.48
C TRP A 46 3.06 -8.25 -3.47
N ALA A 47 3.42 -8.46 -2.21
CA ALA A 47 2.45 -8.78 -1.16
C ALA A 47 1.46 -7.61 -0.94
N VAL A 48 1.93 -6.37 -0.97
CA VAL A 48 1.08 -5.15 -0.91
C VAL A 48 -0.01 -5.21 -1.98
N THR A 49 0.33 -5.48 -3.26
CA THR A 49 -0.68 -5.50 -4.33
C THR A 49 -1.72 -6.59 -4.13
N ARG A 50 -1.31 -7.77 -3.65
CA ARG A 50 -2.23 -8.89 -3.34
C ARG A 50 -3.26 -8.54 -2.26
N TYR A 51 -2.83 -7.86 -1.19
CA TYR A 51 -3.75 -7.43 -0.13
C TYR A 51 -4.67 -6.31 -0.60
N LEU A 52 -4.18 -5.38 -1.42
CA LEU A 52 -5.01 -4.33 -2.03
C LEU A 52 -6.05 -4.89 -3.01
N GLU A 53 -5.70 -5.88 -3.84
CA GLU A 53 -6.66 -6.60 -4.68
C GLU A 53 -7.74 -7.28 -3.85
N THR A 54 -7.34 -7.94 -2.76
CA THR A 54 -8.28 -8.58 -1.83
C THR A 54 -9.20 -7.55 -1.18
N HIS A 55 -8.65 -6.41 -0.75
CA HIS A 55 -9.41 -5.32 -0.15
C HIS A 55 -10.43 -4.73 -1.15
N LYS A 56 -9.99 -4.45 -2.39
CA LYS A 56 -10.85 -4.01 -3.50
C LYS A 56 -12.00 -4.97 -3.76
N ASN A 57 -11.71 -6.27 -3.86
CA ASN A 57 -12.72 -7.29 -4.20
C ASN A 57 -13.77 -7.48 -3.09
N ARG A 58 -13.46 -7.11 -1.85
CA ARG A 58 -14.43 -7.15 -0.74
C ARG A 58 -15.42 -5.99 -0.78
N GLY A 59 -15.25 -5.02 -1.67
CA GLY A 59 -16.18 -3.89 -1.81
C GLY A 59 -16.26 -2.98 -0.58
N VAL A 60 -15.27 -3.04 0.32
CA VAL A 60 -15.19 -2.11 1.44
C VAL A 60 -14.66 -0.79 0.88
N GLY A 61 -15.59 0.08 0.48
CA GLY A 61 -15.29 1.41 -0.04
C GLY A 61 -14.63 2.25 1.05
N VAL A 62 -13.33 2.49 0.91
CA VAL A 62 -12.64 3.54 1.68
C VAL A 62 -12.68 4.79 0.81
N GLU A 63 -13.75 5.57 0.94
CA GLU A 63 -13.96 6.83 0.18
C GLU A 63 -13.14 8.02 0.73
N VAL A 64 -12.01 7.77 1.41
CA VAL A 64 -11.25 8.81 2.12
C VAL A 64 -9.85 9.04 1.55
N THR A 65 -9.54 8.43 0.41
CA THR A 65 -8.25 8.54 -0.28
C THR A 65 -8.35 9.41 -1.55
N GLU A 66 -7.24 10.07 -1.94
CA GLU A 66 -7.16 10.89 -3.16
C GLU A 66 -7.24 9.98 -4.41
N PHE A 67 -6.66 8.78 -4.32
CA PHE A 67 -6.59 7.83 -5.42
C PHE A 67 -7.37 6.54 -5.16
N SER A 68 -8.05 6.04 -6.20
CA SER A 68 -8.74 4.75 -6.14
C SER A 68 -7.76 3.58 -6.00
N ILE A 69 -8.19 2.49 -5.36
CA ILE A 69 -7.38 1.27 -5.23
C ILE A 69 -6.94 0.74 -6.62
N THR A 70 -7.79 0.85 -7.65
CA THR A 70 -7.41 0.47 -9.02
C THR A 70 -6.22 1.29 -9.51
N ARG A 71 -6.22 2.62 -9.30
CA ARG A 71 -5.13 3.48 -9.73
C ARG A 71 -3.84 3.18 -8.96
N ILE A 72 -3.96 2.87 -7.68
CA ILE A 72 -2.83 2.46 -6.83
C ILE A 72 -2.24 1.13 -7.34
N LEU A 73 -3.09 0.16 -7.67
CA LEU A 73 -2.65 -1.15 -8.20
C LEU A 73 -1.94 -1.01 -9.55
N GLU A 74 -2.45 -0.18 -10.47
CA GLU A 74 -1.77 0.11 -11.74
C GLU A 74 -0.36 0.64 -11.53
N PHE A 75 -0.22 1.62 -10.63
CA PHE A 75 1.06 2.21 -10.28
C PHE A 75 2.03 1.17 -9.69
N LEU A 76 1.60 0.43 -8.66
CA LEU A 76 2.44 -0.57 -8.00
C LEU A 76 2.84 -1.71 -8.94
N ASN A 77 1.93 -2.18 -9.79
CA ASN A 77 2.24 -3.21 -10.78
C ASN A 77 3.22 -2.71 -11.84
N GLY A 78 3.15 -1.43 -12.23
CA GLY A 78 4.15 -0.80 -13.09
C GLY A 78 5.55 -0.80 -12.47
N VAL A 79 5.65 -0.41 -11.20
CA VAL A 79 6.91 -0.47 -10.43
C VAL A 79 7.44 -1.90 -10.35
N ILE A 80 6.59 -2.87 -10.04
CA ILE A 80 6.99 -4.28 -9.94
C ILE A 80 7.46 -4.81 -11.30
N ALA A 81 6.78 -4.46 -12.39
CA ALA A 81 7.17 -4.86 -13.74
C ALA A 81 8.55 -4.32 -14.11
N GLN A 82 8.82 -3.05 -13.80
CA GLN A 82 10.13 -2.44 -14.00
C GLN A 82 11.21 -3.10 -13.13
N ALA A 83 10.92 -3.36 -11.86
CA ALA A 83 11.86 -3.99 -10.95
C ALA A 83 12.23 -5.43 -11.39
N LYS A 84 11.30 -6.17 -12.01
CA LYS A 84 11.54 -7.53 -12.53
C LYS A 84 12.53 -7.56 -13.69
N THR A 85 12.65 -6.48 -14.46
CA THR A 85 13.56 -6.41 -15.61
C THR A 85 14.96 -5.93 -15.25
N LEU A 86 15.14 -5.41 -14.03
CA LEU A 86 16.41 -4.88 -13.55
C LEU A 86 17.15 -5.90 -12.68
N PRO A 87 18.50 -5.95 -12.75
CA PRO A 87 19.31 -6.72 -11.82
C PRO A 87 19.12 -6.21 -10.37
N ASP A 88 19.39 -7.06 -9.39
CA ASP A 88 18.99 -6.83 -7.99
C ASP A 88 19.58 -5.54 -7.39
N ASP A 89 20.78 -5.15 -7.80
CA ASP A 89 21.51 -3.94 -7.41
C ASP A 89 21.00 -2.65 -8.07
N GLU A 90 20.24 -2.78 -9.16
CA GLU A 90 19.69 -1.66 -9.93
C GLU A 90 18.19 -1.44 -9.72
N ARG A 91 17.55 -2.23 -8.85
CA ARG A 91 16.12 -2.08 -8.53
C ARG A 91 15.86 -0.82 -7.72
N VAL A 92 15.82 0.32 -8.39
CA VAL A 92 15.53 1.61 -7.79
C VAL A 92 14.17 2.11 -8.27
N MET A 93 13.29 2.41 -7.33
CA MET A 93 12.02 3.07 -7.58
C MET A 93 12.22 4.58 -7.33
N VAL A 94 12.11 5.38 -8.39
CA VAL A 94 12.18 6.84 -8.29
C VAL A 94 10.77 7.40 -8.23
N LEU A 95 10.42 8.03 -7.11
CA LEU A 95 9.09 8.54 -6.83
C LEU A 95 9.06 10.05 -6.86
N ASN A 96 8.17 10.61 -7.66
CA ASN A 96 7.81 12.01 -7.59
C ASN A 96 6.77 12.27 -6.46
N PRO A 97 6.43 13.54 -6.17
CA PRO A 97 5.50 13.85 -5.08
C PRO A 97 4.11 13.23 -5.24
N ARG A 98 3.63 13.03 -6.48
CA ARG A 98 2.34 12.37 -6.74
C ARG A 98 2.41 10.88 -6.44
N GLU A 99 3.50 10.23 -6.81
CA GLU A 99 3.72 8.79 -6.56
C GLU A 99 3.92 8.52 -5.06
N MET A 100 4.55 9.44 -4.33
CA MET A 100 4.56 9.41 -2.86
C MET A 100 3.15 9.46 -2.26
N ARG A 101 2.24 10.27 -2.82
CA ARG A 101 0.83 10.29 -2.37
C ARG A 101 0.08 9.00 -2.70
N LEU A 102 0.35 8.38 -3.86
CA LEU A 102 -0.17 7.05 -4.20
C LEU A 102 0.29 5.99 -3.18
N LEU A 103 1.55 6.03 -2.73
CA LEU A 103 2.03 5.14 -1.67
C LEU A 103 1.37 5.42 -0.31
N THR A 104 1.14 6.69 0.03
CA THR A 104 0.40 7.06 1.26
C THR A 104 -1.01 6.49 1.25
N ASP A 105 -1.74 6.60 0.14
CA ASP A 105 -3.08 6.03 0.05
C ASP A 105 -3.06 4.49 0.02
N ALA A 106 -2.04 3.89 -0.60
CA ALA A 106 -1.83 2.43 -0.54
C ALA A 106 -1.66 1.94 0.90
N GLU A 107 -0.84 2.64 1.68
CA GLU A 107 -0.59 2.35 3.09
C GLU A 107 -1.88 2.46 3.92
N ARG A 108 -2.68 3.52 3.71
CA ARG A 108 -3.98 3.70 4.38
C ARG A 108 -4.97 2.58 4.08
N HIS A 109 -5.07 2.16 2.82
CA HIS A 109 -5.93 1.04 2.44
C HIS A 109 -5.49 -0.26 3.11
N LEU A 110 -4.18 -0.51 3.22
CA LEU A 110 -3.68 -1.67 3.95
C LEU A 110 -3.91 -1.57 5.46
N ASP A 111 -3.77 -0.39 6.06
CA ASP A 111 -4.06 -0.18 7.48
C ASP A 111 -5.53 -0.49 7.80
N HIS A 112 -6.45 0.01 6.96
CA HIS A 112 -7.87 -0.34 7.06
C HIS A 112 -8.13 -1.83 6.87
N TYR A 113 -7.47 -2.47 5.89
CA TYR A 113 -7.55 -3.90 5.72
C TYR A 113 -7.10 -4.65 6.98
N CYS A 114 -5.99 -4.24 7.60
CA CYS A 114 -5.49 -4.84 8.83
C CYS A 114 -6.47 -4.68 9.99
N ILE A 115 -7.09 -3.51 10.14
CA ILE A 115 -8.10 -3.25 11.18
C ILE A 115 -9.31 -4.17 11.00
N ILE A 116 -9.85 -4.26 9.78
CA ILE A 116 -11.06 -5.08 9.50
C ILE A 116 -10.80 -6.56 9.72
N ASN A 117 -9.57 -7.02 9.47
CA ASN A 117 -9.17 -8.41 9.63
C ASN A 117 -8.53 -8.70 10.99
N SER A 118 -8.49 -7.72 11.91
CA SER A 118 -7.92 -7.93 13.24
C SER A 118 -8.86 -8.76 14.13
N PRO A 119 -8.33 -9.66 14.96
CA PRO A 119 -9.14 -10.39 15.95
C PRO A 119 -9.82 -9.41 16.90
N GLY A 120 -11.16 -9.34 16.85
CA GLY A 120 -11.96 -8.41 17.68
C GLY A 120 -12.67 -7.31 16.90
N PHE A 121 -12.45 -7.18 15.59
CA PHE A 121 -13.22 -6.27 14.76
C PHE A 121 -14.65 -6.82 14.53
N SER A 122 -15.62 -6.32 15.29
CA SER A 122 -17.05 -6.49 15.03
C SER A 122 -17.56 -5.27 14.26
N MET A 123 -18.00 -5.45 13.02
CA MET A 123 -18.88 -4.46 12.39
C MET A 123 -20.16 -4.43 13.20
N ASN A 124 -20.33 -3.39 14.03
CA ASN A 124 -21.65 -3.06 14.56
C ASN A 124 -22.54 -2.80 13.34
N LYS A 125 -23.33 -3.81 12.94
CA LYS A 125 -24.45 -3.61 12.04
C LYS A 125 -25.36 -2.61 12.72
N SER A 126 -25.35 -1.38 12.23
CA SER A 126 -26.23 -0.31 12.64
C SER A 126 -27.64 -0.87 12.78
N GLY A 127 -28.19 -0.79 13.99
CA GLY A 127 -29.54 -1.23 14.30
C GLY A 127 -30.54 -0.55 13.37
N GLY A 128 -31.13 -1.33 12.47
CA GLY A 128 -32.38 -0.96 11.83
C GLY A 128 -33.48 -0.87 12.91
N PRO A 129 -34.38 0.11 12.85
CA PRO A 129 -35.34 0.34 13.91
C PRO A 129 -36.25 -0.89 14.05
N LYS A 130 -36.32 -1.44 15.27
CA LYS A 130 -37.38 -2.38 15.63
C LYS A 130 -38.71 -1.62 15.56
N ARG A 131 -39.47 -1.84 14.48
CA ARG A 131 -40.88 -1.45 14.44
C ARG A 131 -41.61 -2.28 15.49
N LYS A 132 -42.18 -1.59 16.48
CA LYS A 132 -43.16 -2.14 17.41
C LYS A 132 -44.47 -2.42 16.69
#